data_AF-X1MAN4-F1
#
_entry.id   AF-X1MAN4-F1
#
_cell.length_a   1.000
_cell.length_b   1.000
_cell.length_c   1.000
_cell.angle_alpha   90.00
_cell.angle_beta   90.00
_cell.angle_gamma   90.00
#
_symmetry.space_group_name_H-M   'P 1'
#
loop_
_entity.id
_entity.type
_entity.pdbx_description
1 polymer ?
#
loop_
_entity_poly.entity_id
_entity_poly.type
_entity_poly.pdbx_seq_one_letter_code
_entity_poly.pdbx_strand_id
1 'polypeptide(L)' 'MNDKFYMNEALKQAQKAYDEDEVPIGAIAVYKNQIIGRGHNQIEQLHDPTAHAEIIAITAA' A
#
# COMPACT_ATOMS: atom_id res chain seq x y z
N MET A 1 -4.77 -2.13 18.75
CA MET A 1 -4.34 -1.27 17.61
C MET A 1 -5.52 -0.40 17.21
N ASN A 2 -5.30 0.84 16.80
CA ASN A 2 -6.36 1.77 16.38
C ASN A 2 -6.14 2.24 14.94
N ASP A 3 -7.15 2.87 14.36
CA ASP A 3 -7.14 3.29 12.95
C ASP A 3 -5.97 4.23 12.62
N LYS A 4 -5.54 5.06 13.58
CA LYS A 4 -4.37 5.94 13.41
C LYS A 4 -3.08 5.16 13.22
N PHE A 5 -2.87 4.08 13.96
CA PHE A 5 -1.71 3.20 13.79
C PHE A 5 -1.68 2.59 12.39
N TYR A 6 -2.82 2.05 11.93
CA TYR A 6 -2.96 1.45 10.60
C TYR A 6 -2.79 2.48 9.49
N MET A 7 -3.34 3.68 9.65
CA MET A 7 -3.16 4.76 8.68
C MET A 7 -1.70 5.20 8.57
N ASN A 8 -0.96 5.27 9.68
CA ASN A 8 0.48 5.56 9.63
C ASN A 8 1.27 4.48 8.86
N GLU A 9 0.87 3.21 8.95
CA GLU A 9 1.50 2.13 8.17
C GLU A 9 1.19 2.24 6.66
N ALA A 10 -0.02 2.66 6.30
CA ALA A 10 -0.38 2.96 4.90
C ALA A 10 0.39 4.18 4.37
N LEU A 11 0.53 5.25 5.16
CA LEU A 11 1.33 6.43 4.80
C LEU A 11 2.81 6.08 4.57
N LYS A 12 3.37 5.12 5.31
CA LYS A 12 4.72 4.61 5.03
C LYS A 12 4.82 3.95 3.65
N GLN A 13 3.77 3.28 3.19
CA GLN A 13 3.75 2.73 1.82
C GLN A 13 3.59 3.85 0.78
N ALA A 14 2.76 4.86 1.05
CA ALA A 14 2.63 6.03 0.18
C ALA A 14 3.95 6.79 0.02
N GLN A 15 4.75 6.90 1.09
CA GLN A 15 6.09 7.48 1.03
C GLN A 15 7.03 6.67 0.13
N LYS A 16 6.94 5.34 0.13
CA LYS A 16 7.74 4.51 -0.79
C LYS A 16 7.37 4.75 -2.25
N ALA A 17 6.08 4.82 -2.57
CA ALA A 17 5.63 5.19 -3.91
C ALA A 17 6.20 6.56 -4.31
N TYR A 18 6.15 7.54 -3.41
CA TYR A 18 6.78 8.85 -3.66
C TYR A 18 8.28 8.74 -3.96
N ASP A 19 9.02 7.95 -3.16
CA ASP A 19 10.46 7.75 -3.32
C ASP A 19 10.80 6.99 -4.61
N GLU A 20 9.84 6.26 -5.19
CA GLU A 20 9.91 5.52 -6.45
C GLU A 20 9.37 6.33 -7.65
N ASP A 21 9.12 7.64 -7.48
CA ASP A 21 8.54 8.55 -8.49
C ASP A 21 7.13 8.11 -8.98
N GLU A 22 6.39 7.40 -8.15
CA GLU A 22 5.01 6.96 -8.38
C GLU A 22 3.99 7.93 -7.76
N VAL A 23 2.71 7.77 -8.12
CA VAL A 23 1.61 8.46 -7.42
C VAL A 23 1.61 8.02 -5.95
N PRO A 24 1.70 8.93 -4.97
CA PRO A 24 2.00 8.59 -3.57
C PRO A 24 0.78 8.02 -2.84
N ILE A 25 0.43 6.78 -3.15
CA ILE A 25 -0.71 6.04 -2.58
C ILE A 25 -0.18 4.76 -1.94
N GLY A 26 -0.67 4.47 -0.74
CA GLY A 26 -0.32 3.29 0.04
C GLY A 26 -1.56 2.66 0.66
N ALA A 27 -1.55 1.34 0.77
CA ALA A 27 -2.64 0.55 1.32
C ALA A 27 -2.12 -0.60 2.19
N ILE A 28 -2.93 -1.01 3.17
CA ILE A 28 -2.68 -2.17 4.00
C ILE A 28 -3.96 -2.99 4.17
N ALA A 29 -3.82 -4.31 4.24
CA ALA A 29 -4.90 -5.23 4.58
C ALA A 29 -4.72 -5.71 6.03
N VAL A 30 -5.77 -5.56 6.85
CA VAL A 30 -5.75 -5.92 8.27
C VAL A 30 -6.80 -6.99 8.55
N TYR A 31 -6.39 -8.08 9.19
CA TYR A 31 -7.28 -9.14 9.64
C TYR A 31 -6.93 -9.56 11.08
N LYS A 32 -7.92 -9.63 11.96
CA LYS A 32 -7.73 -9.98 13.38
C LYS A 32 -6.60 -9.18 14.05
N ASN A 33 -6.62 -7.86 13.85
CA ASN A 33 -5.60 -6.91 14.33
C ASN A 33 -4.17 -7.11 13.78
N GLN A 34 -3.97 -7.99 12.80
CA GLN A 34 -2.68 -8.20 12.15
C GLN A 34 -2.69 -7.61 10.74
N ILE A 35 -1.61 -6.94 10.34
CA ILE A 35 -1.41 -6.52 8.95
C ILE A 35 -1.00 -7.76 8.16
N ILE A 36 -1.86 -8.21 7.26
CA ILE A 36 -1.64 -9.39 6.41
C ILE A 36 -1.10 -9.01 5.03
N GLY A 37 -1.41 -7.81 4.54
CA GLY A 37 -0.93 -7.33 3.25
C GLY A 37 -0.53 -5.85 3.30
N ARG A 38 0.41 -5.46 2.44
CA ARG A 38 0.87 -4.07 2.25
C ARG A 38 1.09 -3.85 0.76
N GLY A 39 0.74 -2.68 0.27
CA GLY A 39 0.97 -2.27 -1.12
C GLY A 39 1.15 -0.77 -1.24
N HIS A 40 1.88 -0.36 -2.26
CA HIS A 40 2.00 1.02 -2.72
C HIS A 40 1.75 1.06 -4.22
N ASN A 41 1.49 2.23 -4.79
CA ASN A 41 1.28 2.37 -6.23
C ASN A 41 2.56 1.98 -6.99
N GLN A 42 2.44 1.12 -8.00
CA GLN A 42 3.55 0.67 -8.84
C GLN A 42 3.17 0.65 -10.33
N ILE A 43 2.26 1.54 -10.75
CA ILE A 43 1.71 1.57 -12.12
C ILE A 43 2.82 1.83 -13.14
N GLU A 44 3.65 2.85 -12.89
CA GLU A 44 4.70 3.27 -13.80
C GLU A 44 5.84 2.23 -13.81
N GLN A 45 6.23 1.73 -12.64
CA GLN A 45 7.28 0.74 -12.48
C GLN A 45 6.94 -0.58 -13.18
N LEU A 46 5.71 -1.08 -12.99
CA LEU A 46 5.27 -2.36 -13.55
C LEU A 46 4.65 -2.23 -14.95
N HIS A 47 4.46 -1.00 -15.44
CA HIS A 47 3.74 -0.71 -16.69
C HIS A 47 2.35 -1.38 -16.72
N ASP A 48 1.71 -1.43 -15.55
CA ASP A 48 0.44 -2.10 -15.35
C ASP A 48 -0.56 -1.11 -14.73
N PRO A 49 -1.61 -0.68 -15.48
CA PRO A 49 -2.60 0.27 -14.97
C PRO A 49 -3.42 -0.29 -13.81
N THR A 50 -3.29 -1.57 -13.47
CA THR A 50 -3.98 -2.22 -12.35
C THR A 50 -3.11 -2.35 -11.10
N ALA A 51 -1.82 -2.01 -11.17
CA ALA A 51 -0.86 -2.07 -10.06
C ALA A 51 -1.05 -0.95 -9.01
N HIS A 52 -2.31 -0.74 -8.63
CA HIS A 52 -2.71 0.15 -7.56
C HIS A 52 -2.35 -0.46 -6.20
N ALA A 53 -2.13 0.41 -5.20
CA ALA A 53 -1.78 0.00 -3.84
C ALA A 53 -2.78 -1.00 -3.24
N GLU A 54 -4.08 -0.81 -3.48
CA GLU A 54 -5.15 -1.68 -2.96
C GLU A 54 -5.09 -3.09 -3.55
N ILE A 55 -4.85 -3.19 -4.86
CA ILE A 55 -4.72 -4.48 -5.55
C ILE A 55 -3.51 -5.23 -5.01
N ILE A 56 -2.37 -4.56 -4.92
CA ILE A 56 -1.12 -5.15 -4.39
C ILE A 56 -1.32 -5.58 -2.92
N ALA A 57 -1.96 -4.75 -2.09
CA ALA A 57 -2.20 -5.09 -0.69
C ALA A 57 -3.13 -6.30 -0.51
N ILE A 58 -4.10 -6.51 -1.41
CA ILE A 58 -4.98 -7.68 -1.42
C ILE A 58 -4.24 -8.93 -1.91
N THR A 59 -3.44 -8.82 -2.97
CA THR A 59 -2.70 -9.97 -3.51
C THR A 59 -1.56 -10.42 -2.59
N ALA A 60 -1.03 -9.53 -1.76
CA ALA A 60 0.01 -9.84 -0.78
C ALA A 60 -0.51 -10.42 0.55
N ALA A 61 -1.82 -10.47 0.75
CA ALA A 61 -2.49 -10.89 1.99
C ALA A 61 -2.71 -12.41 2.09
#